data_AF-A0A3M8AFD6-F1
#
_entry.id   AF-A0A3M8AFD6-F1
#
_cell.length_a   1.000
_cell.length_b   1.000
_cell.length_c   1.000
_cell.angle_alpha   90.00
_cell.angle_beta   90.00
_cell.angle_gamma   90.00
#
_symmetry.space_group_name_H-M   'P 1'
#
loop_
_entity.id
_entity.type
_entity.pdbx_description
1 polymer ?
#
loop_
_entity_poly.entity_id
_entity_poly.type
_entity_poly.pdbx_seq_one_letter_code
_entity_poly.pdbx_strand_id
1 'polypeptide(L)'
;MITDPFDTGPTGAFRTLCRNYPDDTVFRGADGFRSLWGPIFYRGRANGSARLLVIGQDPAQTEAVTRRILSGQAGRRVQGFVEKLGYSKSYLMINAFLYGIFNQNMALPHLNDPDIQAYRDQWLEAALAPGRIEAVVTFGTPAFNAWTAFRATPAGQGVTAFHHRALHPTADKPGGPISRKDLLDNWNVALQALHAKIQHPDVTKPLVPYGNDFTAAELPEIPSRDLPMGLQPWMRSTDFWASMSPTPGTERANISIEVP
;
A
#
# COMPACT_ATOMS: atom_id res chain seq x y z
N MET A 1 -1.53 27.70 16.37
CA MET A 1 -1.75 26.29 16.79
C MET A 1 -1.98 25.49 15.53
N ILE A 2 -1.20 24.45 15.28
CA ILE A 2 -1.40 23.55 14.12
C ILE A 2 -2.45 22.52 14.53
N THR A 3 -3.54 22.41 13.77
CA THR A 3 -4.57 21.38 13.94
C THR A 3 -4.41 20.35 12.83
N ASP A 4 -3.39 19.50 12.94
CA ASP A 4 -3.18 18.42 11.98
C ASP A 4 -4.09 17.24 12.30
N PRO A 5 -4.91 16.76 11.34
CA PRO A 5 -5.66 15.53 11.52
C PRO A 5 -4.71 14.34 11.61
N PHE A 6 -5.12 13.28 12.28
CA PHE A 6 -4.37 12.03 12.40
C PHE A 6 -5.30 10.83 12.24
N ASP A 7 -4.73 9.67 11.93
CA ASP A 7 -5.45 8.40 11.90
C ASP A 7 -5.62 7.86 13.32
N THR A 8 -6.88 7.79 13.78
CA THR A 8 -7.24 7.23 15.10
C THR A 8 -7.12 5.71 15.17
N GLY A 9 -6.81 5.05 14.05
CA GLY A 9 -6.72 3.60 13.96
C GLY A 9 -7.98 2.94 13.38
N PRO A 10 -7.95 1.61 13.20
CA PRO A 10 -9.02 0.87 12.56
C PRO A 10 -10.25 0.75 13.46
N THR A 11 -11.42 0.59 12.83
CA THR A 11 -12.70 0.36 13.51
C THR A 11 -13.39 -0.90 13.00
N GLY A 12 -14.39 -1.41 13.73
CA GLY A 12 -15.18 -2.56 13.30
C GLY A 12 -14.33 -3.80 13.03
N ALA A 13 -14.62 -4.50 11.92
CA ALA A 13 -13.93 -5.73 11.52
C ALA A 13 -12.40 -5.54 11.45
N PHE A 14 -11.92 -4.42 10.91
CA PHE A 14 -10.48 -4.13 10.82
C PHE A 14 -9.79 -4.08 12.19
N ARG A 15 -10.47 -3.55 13.21
CA ARG A 15 -9.93 -3.55 14.57
C ARG A 15 -9.77 -4.96 15.11
N THR A 16 -10.73 -5.85 14.82
CA THR A 16 -10.64 -7.26 15.20
C THR A 16 -9.50 -7.95 14.45
N LEU A 17 -9.35 -7.70 13.15
CA LEU A 17 -8.25 -8.24 12.35
C LEU A 17 -6.88 -7.80 12.88
N CYS A 18 -6.72 -6.53 13.27
CA CYS A 18 -5.50 -6.03 13.90
C CYS A 18 -5.20 -6.66 15.27
N ARG A 19 -6.18 -7.28 15.93
CA ARG A 19 -5.96 -8.03 17.19
C ARG A 19 -5.63 -9.50 16.94
N ASN A 20 -6.17 -10.07 15.87
CA ASN A 20 -6.12 -11.49 15.55
C ASN A 20 -5.26 -11.73 14.30
N TYR A 21 -4.05 -11.21 14.29
CA TYR A 21 -3.16 -11.32 13.13
C TYR A 21 -2.26 -12.56 13.21
N PRO A 22 -1.89 -13.16 12.07
CA PRO A 22 -0.87 -14.20 12.00
C PRO A 22 0.49 -13.63 12.43
N ASP A 23 1.11 -14.26 13.41
CA ASP A 23 2.40 -13.85 13.97
C ASP A 23 3.59 -14.38 13.14
N ASP A 24 4.77 -14.39 13.77
CA ASP A 24 6.01 -14.85 13.16
C ASP A 24 6.12 -16.38 13.05
N THR A 25 5.15 -17.14 13.56
CA THR A 25 5.02 -18.58 13.28
C THR A 25 4.48 -18.85 11.87
N VAL A 26 3.68 -17.92 11.33
CA VAL A 26 3.16 -17.94 9.96
C VAL A 26 4.09 -17.18 9.02
N PHE A 27 4.43 -15.94 9.35
CA PHE A 27 5.37 -15.13 8.58
C PHE A 27 6.76 -15.33 9.15
N ARG A 28 7.44 -16.43 8.81
CA ARG A 28 8.72 -16.78 9.46
C ARG A 28 9.89 -16.00 8.87
N GLY A 29 10.83 -15.61 9.72
CA GLY A 29 12.10 -15.04 9.27
C GLY A 29 12.90 -15.99 8.37
N ALA A 30 12.75 -17.30 8.59
CA ALA A 30 13.34 -18.35 7.76
C ALA A 30 12.77 -18.38 6.32
N ASP A 31 11.61 -17.78 6.10
CA ASP A 31 10.93 -17.72 4.79
C ASP A 31 11.15 -16.38 4.08
N GLY A 32 12.05 -15.51 4.59
CA GLY A 32 12.37 -14.24 3.94
C GLY A 32 11.63 -13.01 4.49
N PHE A 33 10.82 -13.16 5.55
CA PHE A 33 10.04 -12.07 6.16
C PHE A 33 10.80 -11.35 7.29
N ARG A 34 10.46 -10.07 7.49
CA ARG A 34 10.98 -9.17 8.54
C ARG A 34 10.08 -9.18 9.77
N SER A 35 9.81 -10.35 10.31
CA SER A 35 8.76 -10.59 11.32
C SER A 35 9.00 -9.86 12.64
N LEU A 36 10.27 -9.60 12.98
CA LEU A 36 10.67 -8.87 14.19
C LEU A 36 10.10 -7.45 14.28
N TRP A 37 9.73 -6.85 13.15
CA TRP A 37 9.14 -5.51 13.12
C TRP A 37 7.63 -5.52 13.32
N GLY A 38 7.01 -6.69 13.44
CA GLY A 38 5.57 -6.83 13.56
C GLY A 38 4.82 -6.52 12.26
N PRO A 39 3.50 -6.75 12.26
CA PRO A 39 2.63 -6.50 11.12
C PRO A 39 2.42 -5.00 10.87
N ILE A 40 2.32 -4.61 9.59
CA ILE A 40 1.93 -3.24 9.20
C ILE A 40 0.71 -3.33 8.29
N PHE A 41 -0.44 -2.98 8.85
CA PHE A 41 -1.74 -3.44 8.35
C PHE A 41 -2.26 -2.67 7.13
N TYR A 42 -2.31 -1.33 7.22
CA TYR A 42 -3.01 -0.51 6.23
C TYR A 42 -2.50 0.94 6.20
N ARG A 43 -3.02 1.72 5.26
CA ARG A 43 -3.00 3.19 5.25
C ARG A 43 -4.33 3.73 4.71
N GLY A 44 -4.85 4.83 5.24
CA GLY A 44 -6.11 5.43 4.79
C GLY A 44 -7.32 5.05 5.65
N ARG A 45 -8.45 4.70 5.05
CA ARG A 45 -9.75 4.57 5.75
C ARG A 45 -10.15 3.13 6.06
N ALA A 46 -9.58 2.58 7.14
CA ALA A 46 -10.01 1.30 7.72
C ALA A 46 -11.26 1.44 8.64
N ASN A 47 -12.27 2.13 8.12
CA ASN A 47 -13.54 2.40 8.82
C ASN A 47 -14.78 2.22 7.92
N GLY A 48 -14.60 1.66 6.73
CA GLY A 48 -15.67 1.42 5.75
C GLY A 48 -16.05 2.64 4.90
N SER A 49 -15.34 3.76 5.01
CA SER A 49 -15.62 4.96 4.18
C SER A 49 -14.84 5.01 2.86
N ALA A 50 -13.92 4.07 2.60
CA ALA A 50 -13.13 4.05 1.38
C ALA A 50 -14.00 3.77 0.14
N ARG A 51 -13.59 4.36 -0.99
CA ARG A 51 -14.18 4.15 -2.32
C ARG A 51 -13.17 3.63 -3.34
N LEU A 52 -11.88 3.84 -3.09
CA LEU A 52 -10.78 3.21 -3.80
C LEU A 52 -10.05 2.23 -2.87
N LEU A 53 -9.78 1.02 -3.36
CA LEU A 53 -8.88 0.08 -2.72
C LEU A 53 -7.56 0.02 -3.48
N VAL A 54 -6.46 0.19 -2.76
CA VAL A 54 -5.10 0.03 -3.27
C VAL A 54 -4.48 -1.21 -2.64
N ILE A 55 -3.89 -2.07 -3.47
CA ILE A 55 -3.17 -3.26 -3.02
C ILE A 55 -1.69 -3.11 -3.43
N GLY A 56 -0.83 -2.95 -2.44
CA GLY A 56 0.63 -2.97 -2.58
C GLY A 56 1.22 -4.36 -2.35
N GLN A 57 2.55 -4.45 -2.29
CA GLN A 57 3.26 -5.71 -2.12
C GLN A 57 3.53 -6.04 -0.64
N ASP A 58 4.45 -5.32 -0.02
CA ASP A 58 4.92 -5.52 1.35
C ASP A 58 5.43 -4.18 1.92
N PRO A 59 5.45 -4.00 3.25
CA PRO A 59 6.00 -2.80 3.88
C PRO A 59 7.53 -2.82 3.93
N ALA A 60 8.15 -1.64 4.03
CA ALA A 60 9.60 -1.49 4.19
C ALA A 60 9.94 -0.77 5.50
N GLN A 61 11.17 -0.26 5.62
CA GLN A 61 11.70 0.34 6.85
C GLN A 61 10.97 1.62 7.27
N THR A 62 10.52 2.45 6.32
CA THR A 62 9.73 3.65 6.64
C THR A 62 8.40 3.25 7.28
N GLU A 63 7.74 2.26 6.71
CA GLU A 63 6.47 1.71 7.18
C GLU A 63 6.60 1.03 8.55
N ALA A 64 7.76 0.42 8.85
CA ALA A 64 8.06 -0.14 10.15
C ALA A 64 8.17 0.92 11.26
N VAL A 65 8.50 2.17 10.92
CA VAL A 65 8.52 3.27 11.89
C VAL A 65 7.17 3.98 11.94
N THR A 66 6.57 4.31 10.80
CA THR A 66 5.29 5.05 10.74
C THR A 66 4.07 4.20 11.09
N ARG A 67 4.21 2.87 11.05
CA ARG A 67 3.15 1.88 11.27
C ARG A 67 1.99 2.00 10.28
N ARG A 68 2.26 2.54 9.09
CA ARG A 68 1.31 2.64 7.98
C ARG A 68 2.01 2.29 6.69
N ILE A 69 1.40 1.41 5.90
CA ILE A 69 2.01 0.93 4.64
C ILE A 69 2.16 2.08 3.64
N LEU A 70 3.02 1.90 2.63
CA LEU A 70 3.18 2.88 1.55
C LEU A 70 3.39 4.29 2.12
N SER A 71 4.32 4.46 3.06
CA SER A 71 4.63 5.77 3.67
C SER A 71 5.99 6.31 3.24
N GLY A 72 6.81 5.52 2.55
CA GLY A 72 8.02 6.00 1.88
C GLY A 72 7.81 6.46 0.44
N GLN A 73 8.88 6.40 -0.36
CA GLN A 73 8.90 6.84 -1.76
C GLN A 73 7.76 6.23 -2.62
N ALA A 74 7.57 4.91 -2.53
CA ALA A 74 6.50 4.23 -3.27
C ALA A 74 5.12 4.81 -2.89
N GLY A 75 4.94 5.13 -1.62
CA GLY A 75 3.74 5.72 -1.06
C GLY A 75 3.40 7.11 -1.59
N ARG A 76 4.41 7.96 -1.81
CA ARG A 76 4.22 9.30 -2.37
C ARG A 76 3.85 9.26 -3.85
N ARG A 77 4.48 8.37 -4.62
CA ARG A 77 4.09 8.12 -6.02
C ARG A 77 2.66 7.61 -6.12
N VAL A 78 2.29 6.66 -5.27
CA VAL A 78 0.89 6.17 -5.18
C VAL A 78 -0.05 7.28 -4.71
N GLN A 79 0.38 8.16 -3.82
CA GLN A 79 -0.42 9.31 -3.38
C GLN A 79 -0.74 10.24 -4.56
N GLY A 80 0.25 10.60 -5.38
CA GLY A 80 0.02 11.36 -6.61
C GLY A 80 -0.93 10.66 -7.59
N PHE A 81 -0.81 9.33 -7.72
CA PHE A 81 -1.72 8.52 -8.54
C PHE A 81 -3.17 8.59 -8.07
N VAL A 82 -3.44 8.38 -6.77
CA VAL A 82 -4.81 8.41 -6.25
C VAL A 82 -5.40 9.82 -6.26
N GLU A 83 -4.58 10.86 -6.12
CA GLU A 83 -5.02 12.25 -6.20
C GLU A 83 -5.37 12.68 -7.63
N LYS A 84 -4.69 12.16 -8.66
CA LYS A 84 -5.08 12.32 -10.06
C LYS A 84 -6.45 11.70 -10.37
N LEU A 85 -6.82 10.64 -9.65
CA LEU A 85 -8.15 10.03 -9.69
C LEU A 85 -9.20 10.79 -8.87
N GLY A 86 -8.81 11.87 -8.19
CA GLY A 86 -9.71 12.70 -7.39
C GLY A 86 -9.91 12.21 -5.95
N TYR A 87 -9.13 11.23 -5.48
CA TYR A 87 -9.21 10.74 -4.10
C TYR A 87 -8.20 11.46 -3.21
N SER A 88 -8.71 12.37 -2.37
CA SER A 88 -7.90 13.02 -1.34
C SER A 88 -7.89 12.20 -0.05
N LYS A 89 -8.98 11.52 0.30
CA LYS A 89 -9.12 10.81 1.57
C LYS A 89 -9.87 9.50 1.48
N SER A 90 -10.70 9.28 0.46
CA SER A 90 -11.60 8.11 0.37
C SER A 90 -10.93 6.90 -0.26
N TYR A 91 -9.75 6.54 0.24
CA TYR A 91 -9.02 5.33 -0.13
C TYR A 91 -8.67 4.49 1.09
N LEU A 92 -8.53 3.18 0.87
CA LEU A 92 -7.88 2.24 1.78
C LEU A 92 -6.75 1.57 1.01
N MET A 93 -5.60 1.45 1.67
CA MET A 93 -4.44 0.74 1.13
C MET A 93 -4.13 -0.44 2.03
N ILE A 94 -3.94 -1.61 1.44
CA ILE A 94 -3.47 -2.84 2.08
C ILE A 94 -2.31 -3.42 1.26
N ASN A 95 -1.57 -4.37 1.81
CA ASN A 95 -0.50 -5.08 1.10
C ASN A 95 -0.85 -6.55 0.87
N ALA A 96 -0.21 -7.17 -0.12
CA ALA A 96 -0.28 -8.61 -0.36
C ALA A 96 0.34 -9.43 0.79
N PHE A 97 1.37 -8.88 1.45
CA PHE A 97 1.97 -9.41 2.66
C PHE A 97 1.91 -8.39 3.79
N LEU A 98 1.64 -8.89 5.00
CA LEU A 98 1.49 -8.07 6.20
C LEU A 98 2.84 -7.61 6.79
N TYR A 99 3.90 -8.38 6.52
CA TYR A 99 5.25 -8.16 7.01
C TYR A 99 6.18 -7.81 5.86
N GLY A 100 7.20 -7.01 6.15
CA GLY A 100 8.18 -6.61 5.15
C GLY A 100 9.04 -7.78 4.69
N ILE A 101 9.57 -7.71 3.48
CA ILE A 101 10.41 -8.76 2.90
C ILE A 101 11.89 -8.34 2.95
N PHE A 102 12.77 -9.24 3.37
CA PHE A 102 14.22 -9.06 3.21
C PHE A 102 14.80 -9.89 2.07
N ASN A 103 14.12 -10.97 1.66
CA ASN A 103 14.50 -11.76 0.50
C ASN A 103 13.26 -12.19 -0.30
N GLN A 104 13.05 -11.58 -1.47
CA GLN A 104 11.88 -11.86 -2.32
C GLN A 104 11.86 -13.29 -2.85
N ASN A 105 13.00 -13.89 -3.17
CA ASN A 105 13.06 -15.26 -3.68
C ASN A 105 12.59 -16.28 -2.64
N MET A 106 12.73 -15.94 -1.35
CA MET A 106 12.25 -16.78 -0.25
C MET A 106 10.79 -16.48 0.06
N ALA A 107 10.39 -15.21 0.13
CA ALA A 107 9.05 -14.83 0.60
C ALA A 107 7.93 -14.98 -0.44
N LEU A 108 8.20 -14.67 -1.71
CA LEU A 108 7.16 -14.68 -2.76
C LEU A 108 6.49 -16.04 -2.99
N PRO A 109 7.19 -17.20 -2.88
CA PRO A 109 6.55 -18.52 -2.92
C PRO A 109 5.41 -18.70 -1.90
N HIS A 110 5.46 -18.01 -0.76
CA HIS A 110 4.47 -18.13 0.32
C HIS A 110 3.22 -17.25 0.12
N LEU A 111 3.06 -16.57 -1.03
CA LEU A 111 1.93 -15.66 -1.28
C LEU A 111 0.54 -16.30 -1.06
N ASN A 112 0.45 -17.59 -1.39
CA ASN A 112 -0.78 -18.38 -1.34
C ASN A 112 -0.73 -19.46 -0.24
N ASP A 113 0.18 -19.34 0.73
CA ASP A 113 0.12 -20.20 1.92
C ASP A 113 -1.22 -19.98 2.63
N PRO A 114 -1.90 -21.05 3.09
CA PRO A 114 -3.29 -20.96 3.53
C PRO A 114 -3.56 -19.87 4.57
N ASP A 115 -2.72 -19.76 5.60
CA ASP A 115 -2.92 -18.78 6.68
C ASP A 115 -2.63 -17.34 6.23
N ILE A 116 -1.64 -17.15 5.35
CA ILE A 116 -1.32 -15.84 4.76
C ILE A 116 -2.47 -15.37 3.87
N GLN A 117 -2.93 -16.25 2.98
CA GLN A 117 -4.03 -15.95 2.07
C GLN A 117 -5.33 -15.74 2.83
N ALA A 118 -5.70 -16.62 3.76
CA ALA A 118 -6.94 -16.52 4.52
C ALA A 118 -7.01 -15.20 5.29
N TYR A 119 -5.93 -14.78 5.95
CA TYR A 119 -5.91 -13.50 6.66
C TYR A 119 -6.02 -12.30 5.72
N ARG A 120 -5.33 -12.33 4.57
CA ARG A 120 -5.45 -11.27 3.55
C ARG A 120 -6.86 -11.20 2.96
N ASP A 121 -7.49 -12.34 2.71
CA ASP A 121 -8.84 -12.43 2.18
C ASP A 121 -9.85 -11.84 3.18
N GLN A 122 -9.66 -12.05 4.49
CA GLN A 122 -10.47 -11.37 5.52
C GLN A 122 -10.34 -9.84 5.49
N TRP A 123 -9.15 -9.29 5.21
CA TRP A 123 -8.97 -7.85 5.02
C TRP A 123 -9.68 -7.33 3.76
N LEU A 124 -9.64 -8.09 2.68
CA LEU A 124 -10.34 -7.77 1.42
C LEU A 124 -11.86 -7.81 1.62
N GLU A 125 -12.38 -8.86 2.25
CA GLU A 125 -13.80 -8.97 2.61
C GLU A 125 -14.26 -7.82 3.50
N ALA A 126 -13.50 -7.48 4.54
CA ALA A 126 -13.81 -6.35 5.41
C ALA A 126 -13.82 -5.00 4.67
N ALA A 127 -12.93 -4.82 3.70
CA ALA A 127 -12.91 -3.64 2.84
C ALA A 127 -14.12 -3.55 1.92
N LEU A 128 -14.54 -4.67 1.35
CA LEU A 128 -15.58 -4.74 0.33
C LEU A 128 -17.00 -4.86 0.92
N ALA A 129 -17.15 -5.34 2.15
CA ALA A 129 -18.43 -5.55 2.83
C ALA A 129 -19.35 -4.31 2.85
N PRO A 130 -18.88 -3.06 3.01
CA PRO A 130 -19.74 -1.88 2.94
C PRO A 130 -20.33 -1.61 1.54
N GLY A 131 -19.83 -2.26 0.49
CA GLY A 131 -20.30 -2.06 -0.89
C GLY A 131 -19.98 -0.69 -1.49
N ARG A 132 -18.99 0.02 -0.92
CA ARG A 132 -18.65 1.41 -1.31
C ARG A 132 -17.45 1.52 -2.24
N ILE A 133 -16.62 0.48 -2.33
CA ILE A 133 -15.44 0.48 -3.19
C ILE A 133 -15.90 0.33 -4.64
N GLU A 134 -15.57 1.31 -5.47
CA GLU A 134 -15.90 1.37 -6.89
C GLU A 134 -14.77 0.84 -7.75
N ALA A 135 -13.54 0.99 -7.28
CA ALA A 135 -12.34 0.59 -8.00
C ALA A 135 -11.29 -0.04 -7.09
N VAL A 136 -10.54 -0.99 -7.64
CA VAL A 136 -9.38 -1.64 -7.04
C VAL A 136 -8.19 -1.45 -7.96
N VAL A 137 -7.06 -1.01 -7.41
CA VAL A 137 -5.79 -0.94 -8.14
C VAL A 137 -4.72 -1.75 -7.42
N THR A 138 -4.08 -2.65 -8.15
CA THR A 138 -2.97 -3.47 -7.66
C THR A 138 -1.66 -2.96 -8.25
N PHE A 139 -0.64 -2.77 -7.41
CA PHE A 139 0.68 -2.32 -7.86
C PHE A 139 1.72 -3.45 -7.78
N GLY A 140 2.16 -3.94 -8.95
CA GLY A 140 3.14 -5.02 -9.07
C GLY A 140 2.53 -6.42 -9.16
N THR A 141 3.38 -7.40 -9.46
CA THR A 141 2.95 -8.80 -9.69
C THR A 141 2.37 -9.47 -8.44
N PRO A 142 2.98 -9.37 -7.23
CA PRO A 142 2.41 -10.06 -6.07
C PRO A 142 1.05 -9.50 -5.65
N ALA A 143 0.86 -8.17 -5.72
CA ALA A 143 -0.44 -7.54 -5.47
C ALA A 143 -1.51 -8.01 -6.45
N PHE A 144 -1.16 -8.11 -7.73
CA PHE A 144 -2.06 -8.64 -8.76
C PHE A 144 -2.42 -10.10 -8.48
N ASN A 145 -1.43 -10.95 -8.20
CA ASN A 145 -1.66 -12.37 -7.93
C ASN A 145 -2.49 -12.58 -6.66
N ALA A 146 -2.26 -11.79 -5.61
CA ALA A 146 -3.09 -11.79 -4.40
C ALA A 146 -4.56 -11.47 -4.70
N TRP A 147 -4.80 -10.43 -5.51
CA TRP A 147 -6.14 -10.08 -5.95
C TRP A 147 -6.78 -11.18 -6.81
N THR A 148 -6.03 -11.77 -7.74
CA THR A 148 -6.50 -12.88 -8.56
C THR A 148 -6.87 -14.10 -7.71
N ALA A 149 -6.07 -14.44 -6.70
CA ALA A 149 -6.36 -15.52 -5.77
C ALA A 149 -7.65 -15.25 -4.98
N PHE A 150 -7.80 -14.03 -4.43
CA PHE A 150 -9.04 -13.63 -3.76
C PHE A 150 -10.25 -13.72 -4.70
N ARG A 151 -10.15 -13.22 -5.94
CA ARG A 151 -11.21 -13.28 -6.95
C ARG A 151 -11.65 -14.70 -7.32
N ALA A 152 -10.83 -15.71 -7.07
CA ALA A 152 -11.19 -17.11 -7.28
C ALA A 152 -12.03 -17.69 -6.12
N THR A 153 -12.04 -17.06 -4.94
CA THR A 153 -12.88 -17.46 -3.80
C THR A 153 -14.36 -17.13 -4.02
N PRO A 154 -15.30 -17.80 -3.32
CA PRO A 154 -16.72 -17.46 -3.40
C PRO A 154 -17.02 -15.99 -3.05
N ALA A 155 -16.38 -15.44 -2.02
CA ALA A 155 -16.53 -14.03 -1.64
C ALA A 155 -16.01 -13.10 -2.74
N GLY A 156 -14.83 -13.41 -3.29
CA GLY A 156 -14.22 -12.63 -4.34
C GLY A 156 -15.02 -12.63 -5.64
N GLN A 157 -15.66 -13.73 -6.03
CA GLN A 157 -16.48 -13.82 -7.23
C GLN A 157 -17.67 -12.84 -7.23
N GLY A 158 -18.23 -12.54 -6.06
CA GLY A 158 -19.35 -11.60 -5.90
C GLY A 158 -18.97 -10.11 -6.01
N VAL A 159 -17.67 -9.78 -6.07
CA VAL A 159 -17.21 -8.39 -6.08
C VAL A 159 -17.47 -7.75 -7.46
N THR A 160 -18.01 -6.54 -7.46
CA THR A 160 -18.34 -5.79 -8.70
C THR A 160 -17.42 -4.60 -8.96
N ALA A 161 -16.56 -4.24 -8.00
CA ALA A 161 -15.60 -3.15 -8.13
C ALA A 161 -14.69 -3.36 -9.36
N PHE A 162 -14.48 -2.30 -10.13
CA PHE A 162 -13.62 -2.36 -11.31
C PHE A 162 -12.15 -2.50 -10.90
N HIS A 163 -11.44 -3.48 -11.45
CA HIS A 163 -10.03 -3.70 -11.15
C HIS A 163 -9.12 -3.29 -12.31
N HIS A 164 -7.99 -2.67 -11.99
CA HIS A 164 -6.89 -2.49 -12.92
C HIS A 164 -5.54 -2.77 -12.27
N ARG A 165 -4.60 -3.33 -13.05
CA ARG A 165 -3.21 -3.55 -12.63
C ARG A 165 -2.32 -2.39 -13.07
N ALA A 166 -1.41 -1.98 -12.21
CA ALA A 166 -0.33 -1.05 -12.53
C ALA A 166 1.04 -1.67 -12.16
N LEU A 167 2.10 -1.19 -12.80
CA LEU A 167 3.48 -1.53 -12.41
C LEU A 167 3.77 -1.04 -10.99
N HIS A 168 4.62 -1.79 -10.26
CA HIS A 168 5.03 -1.40 -8.91
C HIS A 168 5.64 0.01 -8.90
N PRO A 169 5.40 0.86 -7.88
CA PRO A 169 5.74 2.28 -7.94
C PRO A 169 7.24 2.56 -8.02
N THR A 170 8.08 1.58 -7.70
CA THR A 170 9.55 1.62 -7.77
C THR A 170 10.11 0.55 -8.72
N ALA A 171 9.33 0.16 -9.73
CA ALA A 171 9.77 -0.78 -10.75
C ALA A 171 10.85 -0.17 -11.66
N ASP A 172 10.84 1.16 -11.81
CA ASP A 172 11.91 1.90 -12.46
C ASP A 172 13.15 1.89 -11.55
N LYS A 173 14.26 1.39 -12.08
CA LYS A 173 15.55 1.38 -11.37
C LYS A 173 16.64 1.86 -12.32
N PRO A 174 17.63 2.63 -11.84
CA PRO A 174 18.82 2.94 -12.64
C PRO A 174 19.44 1.65 -13.20
N GLY A 175 19.59 1.57 -14.52
CA GLY A 175 20.10 0.36 -15.21
C GLY A 175 19.15 -0.85 -15.21
N GLY A 176 17.92 -0.70 -14.72
CA GLY A 176 16.88 -1.72 -14.77
C GLY A 176 16.16 -1.79 -16.12
N PRO A 177 15.32 -2.82 -16.34
CA PRO A 177 14.63 -3.04 -17.60
C PRO A 177 13.42 -2.11 -17.83
N ILE A 178 13.01 -1.36 -16.80
CA ILE A 178 11.88 -0.44 -16.84
C ILE A 178 12.43 0.97 -16.60
N SER A 179 12.26 1.86 -17.56
CA SER A 179 12.57 3.27 -17.38
C SER A 179 11.47 3.97 -16.60
N ARG A 180 11.76 5.19 -16.10
CA ARG A 180 10.75 6.06 -15.49
C ARG A 180 9.59 6.34 -16.45
N LYS A 181 9.89 6.57 -17.74
CA LYS A 181 8.86 6.80 -18.76
C LYS A 181 7.96 5.57 -18.95
N ASP A 182 8.54 4.36 -19.02
CA ASP A 182 7.75 3.12 -19.18
C ASP A 182 6.79 2.89 -18.00
N LEU A 183 7.26 3.20 -16.78
CA LEU A 183 6.42 3.17 -15.59
C LEU A 183 5.23 4.14 -15.71
N LEU A 184 5.48 5.38 -16.12
CA LEU A 184 4.45 6.43 -16.22
C LEU A 184 3.49 6.20 -17.38
N ASP A 185 3.96 5.69 -18.52
CA ASP A 185 3.12 5.27 -19.63
C ASP A 185 2.16 4.15 -19.20
N ASN A 186 2.66 3.16 -18.44
CA ASN A 186 1.82 2.12 -17.87
C ASN A 186 0.79 2.68 -16.87
N TRP A 187 1.20 3.63 -16.03
CA TRP A 187 0.31 4.28 -15.08
C TRP A 187 -0.76 5.13 -15.77
N ASN A 188 -0.45 5.76 -16.91
CA ASN A 188 -1.44 6.50 -17.71
C ASN A 188 -2.54 5.58 -18.25
N VAL A 189 -2.21 4.36 -18.67
CA VAL A 189 -3.22 3.35 -19.06
C VAL A 189 -4.13 3.01 -17.88
N ALA A 190 -3.55 2.76 -16.70
CA ALA A 190 -4.34 2.45 -15.50
C ALA A 190 -5.22 3.63 -15.07
N LEU A 191 -4.70 4.86 -15.10
CA LEU A 191 -5.45 6.08 -14.79
C LEU A 191 -6.64 6.25 -15.73
N GLN A 192 -6.43 6.09 -17.04
CA GLN A 192 -7.50 6.24 -18.03
C GLN A 192 -8.62 5.21 -17.81
N ALA A 193 -8.26 3.95 -17.54
CA ALA A 193 -9.23 2.90 -17.28
C ALA A 193 -10.01 3.13 -15.97
N LEU A 194 -9.31 3.53 -14.89
CA LEU A 194 -9.93 3.77 -13.58
C LEU A 194 -10.80 5.03 -13.58
N HIS A 195 -10.32 6.14 -14.16
CA HIS A 195 -11.04 7.42 -14.19
C HIS A 195 -12.42 7.28 -14.83
N ALA A 196 -12.54 6.49 -15.91
CA ALA A 196 -13.81 6.21 -16.56
C ALA A 196 -14.83 5.40 -15.72
N LYS A 197 -14.39 4.82 -14.59
CA LYS A 197 -15.20 3.95 -13.73
C LYS A 197 -15.48 4.55 -12.36
N ILE A 198 -14.79 5.63 -11.99
CA ILE A 198 -14.97 6.32 -10.71
C ILE A 198 -16.17 7.27 -10.82
N GLN A 199 -17.15 7.09 -9.94
CA GLN A 199 -18.36 7.88 -9.91
C GLN A 199 -18.37 8.87 -8.74
N HIS A 200 -17.70 8.54 -7.64
CA HIS A 200 -17.71 9.35 -6.43
C HIS A 200 -16.29 9.66 -5.93
N PRO A 201 -15.50 10.45 -6.70
CA PRO A 201 -14.23 10.96 -6.19
C PRO A 201 -14.48 11.93 -5.03
N ASP A 202 -13.46 12.19 -4.21
CA ASP A 202 -13.57 13.27 -3.21
C ASP A 202 -13.62 14.65 -3.88
N VAL A 203 -12.93 14.79 -5.01
CA VAL A 203 -12.89 16.00 -5.84
C VAL A 203 -12.95 15.59 -7.30
N THR A 204 -13.98 16.02 -8.02
CA THR A 204 -14.06 15.84 -9.47
C THR A 204 -12.97 16.66 -10.15
N LYS A 205 -12.11 16.00 -10.92
CA LYS A 205 -11.02 16.64 -11.68
C LYS A 205 -10.94 16.06 -13.09
N PRO A 206 -10.55 16.88 -14.09
CA PRO A 206 -10.18 16.35 -15.39
C PRO A 206 -8.98 15.42 -15.25
N LEU A 207 -8.93 14.34 -16.04
CA LEU A 207 -7.80 13.45 -16.05
C LEU A 207 -6.59 14.15 -16.70
N VAL A 208 -5.49 14.27 -15.97
CA VAL A 208 -4.22 14.79 -16.48
C VAL A 208 -3.19 13.66 -16.43
N PRO A 209 -2.79 13.10 -17.60
CA PRO A 209 -1.75 12.08 -17.68
C PRO A 209 -0.41 12.56 -17.11
N TYR A 210 0.42 11.62 -16.69
CA TYR A 210 1.83 11.83 -16.40
C TYR A 210 2.62 12.15 -17.68
N GLY A 211 3.69 12.92 -17.53
CA GLY A 211 4.71 13.12 -18.57
C GLY A 211 5.78 12.03 -18.56
N ASN A 212 7.00 12.40 -18.96
CA ASN A 212 8.15 11.48 -19.02
C ASN A 212 8.83 11.25 -17.65
N ASP A 213 8.54 12.12 -16.68
CA ASP A 213 9.02 12.03 -15.30
C ASP A 213 7.95 12.58 -14.34
N PHE A 214 8.06 12.26 -13.06
CA PHE A 214 7.24 12.85 -12.00
C PHE A 214 7.56 14.33 -11.83
N THR A 215 6.53 15.15 -11.84
CA THR A 215 6.62 16.53 -11.36
C THR A 215 6.56 16.56 -9.82
N ALA A 216 6.97 17.68 -9.21
CA ALA A 216 6.89 17.85 -7.75
C ALA A 216 5.45 17.70 -7.22
N ALA A 217 4.44 18.18 -7.98
CA ALA A 217 3.02 18.06 -7.62
C ALA A 217 2.50 16.62 -7.67
N GLU A 218 3.20 15.72 -8.37
CA GLU A 218 2.86 14.30 -8.48
C GLU A 218 3.56 13.43 -7.43
N LEU A 219 4.38 14.06 -6.57
CA LEU A 219 5.02 13.44 -5.41
C LEU A 219 4.59 14.16 -4.13
N PRO A 220 3.27 14.27 -3.84
CA PRO A 220 2.81 14.95 -2.65
C PRO A 220 3.35 14.28 -1.38
N GLU A 221 3.37 15.04 -0.29
CA GLU A 221 3.59 14.47 1.04
C GLU A 221 2.47 13.48 1.38
N ILE A 222 2.77 12.52 2.26
CA ILE A 222 1.70 11.69 2.81
C ILE A 222 0.80 12.56 3.68
N PRO A 223 -0.54 12.48 3.55
CA PRO A 223 -1.43 13.27 4.40
C PRO A 223 -1.29 12.91 5.88
N SER A 224 -1.23 13.91 6.76
CA SER A 224 -1.16 13.69 8.22
C SER A 224 -2.30 12.81 8.75
N ARG A 225 -3.51 12.97 8.19
CA ARG A 225 -4.71 12.14 8.48
C ARG A 225 -4.56 10.64 8.24
N ASP A 226 -3.49 10.21 7.57
CA ASP A 226 -3.21 8.80 7.31
C ASP A 226 -2.17 8.21 8.26
N LEU A 227 -1.61 9.03 9.14
CA LEU A 227 -0.55 8.67 10.07
C LEU A 227 -1.03 8.75 11.53
N PRO A 228 -0.44 7.94 12.43
CA PRO A 228 -0.75 8.00 13.86
C PRO A 228 -0.49 9.38 14.49
N MET A 229 -1.15 9.64 15.61
CA MET A 229 -0.89 10.83 16.42
C MET A 229 0.58 10.93 16.84
N GLY A 230 1.14 12.14 16.81
CA GLY A 230 2.48 12.45 17.30
C GLY A 230 3.62 12.28 16.28
N LEU A 231 3.36 11.76 15.07
CA LEU A 231 4.39 11.74 14.02
C LEU A 231 4.69 13.15 13.51
N GLN A 232 5.98 13.43 13.33
CA GLN A 232 6.44 14.75 12.90
C GLN A 232 6.25 14.94 11.38
N PRO A 233 6.02 16.18 10.90
CA PRO A 233 5.81 16.45 9.48
C PRO A 233 6.93 15.97 8.56
N TRP A 234 8.19 15.97 9.01
CA TRP A 234 9.31 15.48 8.18
C TRP A 234 9.20 13.99 7.85
N MET A 235 8.54 13.18 8.70
CA MET A 235 8.36 11.74 8.47
C MET A 235 7.41 11.44 7.31
N ARG A 236 6.65 12.43 6.84
CA ARG A 236 5.68 12.32 5.74
C ARG A 236 6.04 13.14 4.51
N SER A 237 7.06 14.00 4.58
CA SER A 237 7.43 14.94 3.52
C SER A 237 8.68 14.54 2.72
N THR A 238 9.57 13.76 3.30
CA THR A 238 10.82 13.33 2.65
C THR A 238 10.92 11.82 2.53
N ASP A 239 11.74 11.40 1.56
CA ASP A 239 12.08 10.00 1.35
C ASP A 239 13.37 9.66 2.10
N PHE A 240 13.62 8.37 2.33
CA PHE A 240 14.94 7.84 2.77
C PHE A 240 15.48 8.28 4.14
N TRP A 241 14.67 8.89 5.00
CA TRP A 241 15.04 9.18 6.40
C TRP A 241 15.17 7.91 7.27
N ALA A 242 14.68 6.75 6.80
CA ALA A 242 14.86 5.45 7.43
C ALA A 242 15.63 4.49 6.52
N SER A 243 16.63 3.82 7.08
CA SER A 243 17.43 2.80 6.39
C SER A 243 17.61 1.55 7.24
N MET A 244 17.68 0.38 6.58
CA MET A 244 18.06 -0.87 7.24
C MET A 244 19.59 -0.94 7.35
N SER A 245 20.10 -1.51 8.45
CA SER A 245 21.54 -1.85 8.54
C SER A 245 21.93 -2.83 7.42
N PRO A 246 23.15 -2.73 6.85
CA PRO A 246 23.60 -3.57 5.74
C PRO A 246 23.90 -5.04 6.09
N THR A 247 24.07 -5.42 7.37
CA THR A 247 24.54 -6.77 7.72
C THR A 247 23.37 -7.73 8.03
N PRO A 248 23.36 -8.96 7.47
CA PRO A 248 22.32 -9.95 7.72
C PRO A 248 22.58 -10.70 9.04
N GLY A 249 22.07 -10.18 10.15
CA GLY A 249 22.12 -10.83 11.46
C GLY A 249 21.03 -10.30 12.39
N THR A 250 21.34 -10.13 13.68
CA THR A 250 20.55 -9.30 14.62
C THR A 250 20.30 -7.89 14.07
N GLU A 251 21.15 -7.42 13.16
CA GLU A 251 21.04 -6.17 12.43
C GLU A 251 19.90 -6.10 11.39
N ARG A 252 19.26 -7.22 11.02
CA ARG A 252 17.96 -7.19 10.29
C ARG A 252 16.83 -6.61 11.15
N ALA A 253 17.08 -6.43 12.45
CA ALA A 253 16.23 -5.75 13.42
C ALA A 253 16.66 -4.29 13.70
N ASN A 254 17.62 -3.74 12.95
CA ASN A 254 18.07 -2.35 13.15
C ASN A 254 17.61 -1.44 12.01
N ILE A 255 16.87 -0.39 12.37
CA ILE A 255 16.54 0.74 11.50
C ILE A 255 17.25 1.98 12.03
N SER A 256 18.03 2.62 11.18
CA SER A 256 18.62 3.94 11.45
C SER A 256 17.67 5.03 10.97
N ILE A 257 17.51 6.07 11.77
CA ILE A 257 16.68 7.24 11.48
C ILE A 257 17.60 8.46 11.37
N GLU A 258 17.54 9.15 10.25
CA GLU A 258 18.22 10.43 10.01
C GLU A 258 17.16 11.51 9.81
N VAL A 259 17.09 12.45 10.77
CA VAL A 259 16.16 13.58 10.68
C VAL A 259 16.70 14.57 9.64
N PRO A 260 15.90 14.97 8.63
CA PRO A 260 16.30 15.92 7.60
C PRO A 260 16.64 17.33 8.13
#